data_AF-A0A917YJI5-F1
#
_entry.id   AF-A0A917YJI5-F1
#
_cell.length_a   1.000
_cell.length_b   1.000
_cell.length_c   1.000
_cell.angle_alpha   90.00
_cell.angle_beta   90.00
_cell.angle_gamma   90.00
#
_symmetry.space_group_name_H-M   'P 1'
#
loop_
_entity.id
_entity.type
_entity.pdbx_description
1 polymer ?
#
loop_
_entity_poly.entity_id
_entity_poly.type
_entity_poly.pdbx_seq_one_letter_code
_entity_poly.pdbx_strand_id
1 'polypeptide(L)'
;MLSLHRRAPAARLCGSRFGGIAFETCARASYIHLYFGTEAKMDVKALETASGSVDERAVERASSWLARGGLRPTRQRLALATLLVGDGEDRHVTAESLYAASVSGDEKVSLATVYNTLRAFCDAGLMQEVVVDGSKGYFDTRMDDHPHFFWEDTAMLTDAPADQLTIAHLPDAPEGTEISRVDVVIRLRRTPPQA
;
A
#
# COMPACT_ATOMS: atom_id res chain seq x y z
N MET A 1 38.16 -38.56 39.25
CA MET A 1 38.94 -37.64 38.38
C MET A 1 38.42 -36.24 38.61
N LEU A 2 39.35 -35.35 38.98
CA LEU A 2 39.21 -33.98 39.50
C LEU A 2 38.22 -33.09 38.73
N SER A 3 37.30 -32.37 39.37
CA SER A 3 37.42 -31.13 40.20
C SER A 3 37.21 -29.87 39.34
N LEU A 4 36.06 -29.18 39.40
CA LEU A 4 35.69 -28.08 40.32
C LEU A 4 36.53 -26.80 40.12
N HIS A 5 35.84 -25.65 39.97
CA HIS A 5 36.11 -24.27 40.48
C HIS A 5 35.66 -23.22 39.44
N ARG A 6 34.54 -22.51 39.66
CA ARG A 6 34.29 -21.35 40.54
C ARG A 6 34.85 -20.00 40.00
N ARG A 7 33.87 -19.12 39.72
CA ARG A 7 33.79 -17.66 39.95
C ARG A 7 34.79 -16.70 39.26
N ALA A 8 34.18 -15.66 38.66
CA ALA A 8 34.79 -14.39 38.25
C ALA A 8 35.54 -13.67 39.39
N PRO A 9 36.50 -12.77 39.07
CA PRO A 9 36.16 -11.34 39.09
C PRO A 9 36.93 -10.46 38.06
N ALA A 10 36.64 -9.16 38.16
CA ALA A 10 36.92 -8.06 37.25
C ALA A 10 38.35 -7.47 37.24
N ALA A 11 38.58 -6.68 36.19
CA ALA A 11 39.22 -5.36 36.15
C ALA A 11 40.68 -5.19 35.64
N ARG A 12 40.78 -4.13 34.81
CA ARG A 12 41.93 -3.31 34.34
C ARG A 12 42.50 -3.69 32.97
N LEU A 13 42.20 -2.94 31.91
CA LEU A 13 42.62 -1.57 31.53
C LEU A 13 44.06 -1.49 31.01
N CYS A 14 44.17 -1.52 29.68
CA CYS A 14 45.10 -0.73 28.86
C CYS A 14 44.50 -0.80 27.43
N GLY A 15 44.14 0.25 26.70
CA GLY A 15 44.47 1.67 26.82
C GLY A 15 44.95 2.19 25.48
N SER A 16 44.12 2.24 24.44
CA SER A 16 44.38 3.09 23.27
C SER A 16 43.13 3.35 22.43
N ARG A 17 42.53 4.50 22.72
CA ARG A 17 41.87 5.47 21.82
C ARG A 17 41.70 5.02 20.36
N PHE A 18 40.45 4.89 19.92
CA PHE A 18 39.80 5.75 18.90
C PHE A 18 38.29 5.41 18.92
N GLY A 19 37.48 6.28 19.54
CA GLY A 19 36.02 6.20 19.50
C GLY A 19 35.49 6.81 18.20
N GLY A 20 34.28 6.52 17.71
CA GLY A 20 33.18 5.69 18.15
C GLY A 20 32.03 5.93 17.15
N ILE A 21 30.83 5.44 17.48
CA ILE A 21 29.56 5.51 16.71
C ILE A 21 29.48 4.35 15.68
N ALA A 22 28.81 3.22 15.95
CA ALA A 22 27.39 2.92 16.22
C ALA A 22 26.77 2.25 14.98
N PHE A 23 26.13 1.10 15.24
CA PHE A 23 25.26 0.39 14.31
C PHE A 23 24.14 1.31 13.82
N GLU A 24 23.92 1.37 12.51
CA GLU A 24 22.62 1.76 11.98
C GLU A 24 22.31 0.97 10.70
N THR A 25 21.31 0.11 10.82
CA THR A 25 20.53 -0.49 9.76
C THR A 25 19.72 0.57 9.03
N CYS A 26 19.97 0.80 7.74
CA CYS A 26 18.96 1.27 6.76
C CYS A 26 19.58 1.38 5.37
N ALA A 27 19.58 0.30 4.59
CA ALA A 27 19.73 0.41 3.15
C ALA A 27 18.35 0.70 2.54
N ARG A 28 18.01 1.99 2.43
CA ARG A 28 17.07 2.46 1.40
C ARG A 28 17.80 2.40 0.07
N ALA A 29 17.23 1.69 -0.89
CA ALA A 29 17.58 1.83 -2.30
C ALA A 29 16.30 2.11 -3.09
N SER A 30 15.81 3.34 -2.98
CA SER A 30 14.94 3.91 -4.02
C SER A 30 15.87 4.51 -5.06
N TYR A 31 15.97 3.80 -6.16
CA TYR A 31 16.63 4.21 -7.38
C TYR A 31 15.80 5.31 -8.03
N ILE A 32 16.31 6.54 -8.10
CA ILE A 32 16.11 7.51 -9.18
C ILE A 32 17.30 8.48 -9.07
N HIS A 33 18.19 8.43 -10.05
CA HIS A 33 19.22 9.43 -10.29
C HIS A 33 18.83 10.22 -11.54
N LEU A 34 19.53 11.34 -11.76
CA LEU A 34 19.59 12.24 -12.94
C LEU A 34 18.86 13.59 -12.72
N TYR A 35 19.45 14.80 -12.87
CA TYR A 35 20.80 15.31 -13.20
C TYR A 35 20.89 16.80 -12.71
N PHE A 36 22.03 17.19 -12.11
CA PHE A 36 22.77 18.47 -12.15
C PHE A 36 22.10 19.84 -11.90
N GLY A 37 22.74 20.66 -11.02
CA GLY A 37 22.70 22.12 -11.14
C GLY A 37 22.86 22.91 -9.82
N THR A 38 24.09 23.34 -9.54
CA THR A 38 24.53 24.53 -8.78
C THR A 38 23.95 24.82 -7.38
N GLU A 39 24.88 24.93 -6.43
CA GLU A 39 24.71 25.33 -5.03
C GLU A 39 23.85 26.60 -4.86
N ALA A 40 22.63 26.42 -4.35
CA ALA A 40 21.87 27.49 -3.70
C ALA A 40 21.70 27.08 -2.23
N LYS A 41 22.33 27.84 -1.32
CA LYS A 41 22.02 27.77 0.11
C LYS A 41 20.54 28.13 0.28
N MET A 42 19.69 27.12 0.44
CA MET A 42 18.27 27.31 0.73
C MET A 42 18.05 27.31 2.24
N ASP A 43 17.47 28.40 2.72
CA ASP A 43 16.97 28.54 4.08
C ASP A 43 15.95 27.43 4.39
N VAL A 44 16.29 26.59 5.37
CA VAL A 44 15.51 25.44 5.86
C VAL A 44 14.11 25.85 6.35
N LYS A 45 13.88 27.15 6.60
CA LYS A 45 12.61 27.70 7.09
C LYS A 45 11.49 27.82 6.05
N ALA A 46 11.79 27.74 4.75
CA ALA A 46 10.78 27.85 3.70
C ALA A 46 10.11 26.50 3.32
N LEU A 47 10.64 25.37 3.78
CA LEU A 47 10.14 24.04 3.41
C LEU A 47 9.02 23.54 4.34
N GLU A 48 8.98 23.97 5.61
CA GLU A 48 7.99 23.51 6.60
C GLU A 48 6.57 24.04 6.32
N THR A 49 6.44 25.19 5.65
CA THR A 49 5.14 25.77 5.28
C THR A 49 4.49 25.12 4.06
N ALA A 50 5.26 24.39 3.23
CA ALA A 50 4.72 23.64 2.09
C ALA A 50 4.26 22.22 2.47
N SER A 51 4.94 21.58 3.41
CA SER A 51 4.64 20.21 3.88
C SER A 51 3.29 20.09 4.59
N GLY A 52 2.84 21.14 5.30
CA GLY A 52 1.54 21.15 5.96
C GLY A 52 0.35 21.19 4.98
N SER A 53 0.54 21.71 3.77
CA SER A 53 -0.55 21.88 2.80
C SER A 53 -0.93 20.61 2.03
N VAL A 54 0.02 19.69 1.85
CA VAL A 54 -0.20 18.45 1.07
C VAL A 54 -0.90 17.40 1.93
N ASP A 55 -0.49 17.28 3.19
CA ASP A 55 -1.08 16.33 4.14
C ASP A 55 -2.53 16.72 4.51
N GLU A 56 -2.80 18.02 4.72
CA GLU A 56 -4.17 18.51 4.95
C GLU A 56 -5.11 18.22 3.79
N ARG A 57 -4.68 18.46 2.54
CA ARG A 57 -5.49 18.15 1.35
C ARG A 57 -5.74 16.65 1.18
N ALA A 58 -4.75 15.82 1.52
CA ALA A 58 -4.88 14.37 1.47
C ALA A 58 -5.92 13.88 2.49
N VAL A 59 -5.86 14.42 3.71
CA VAL A 59 -6.85 14.13 4.76
C VAL A 59 -8.24 14.64 4.39
N GLU A 60 -8.36 15.82 3.77
CA GLU A 60 -9.64 16.35 3.29
C GLU A 60 -10.26 15.46 2.20
N ARG A 61 -9.44 15.02 1.22
CA ARG A 61 -9.87 14.04 0.21
C ARG A 61 -10.37 12.74 0.85
N ALA A 62 -9.60 12.20 1.80
CA ALA A 62 -9.97 10.98 2.52
C ALA A 62 -11.29 11.14 3.30
N SER A 63 -11.45 12.27 3.98
CA SER A 63 -12.69 12.59 4.72
C SER A 63 -13.90 12.70 3.79
N SER A 64 -13.75 13.41 2.68
CA SER A 64 -14.78 13.54 1.64
C SER A 64 -15.14 12.17 1.05
N TRP A 65 -14.14 11.36 0.73
CA TRP A 65 -14.31 9.99 0.23
C TRP A 65 -15.13 9.13 1.19
N LEU A 66 -14.81 9.14 2.49
CA LEU A 66 -15.58 8.43 3.52
C LEU A 66 -17.03 8.93 3.63
N ALA A 67 -17.23 10.25 3.50
CA ALA A 67 -18.56 10.86 3.56
C ALA A 67 -19.45 10.40 2.40
N ARG A 68 -18.89 10.14 1.20
CA ARG A 68 -19.67 9.59 0.06
C ARG A 68 -20.32 8.24 0.39
N GLY A 69 -19.68 7.42 1.23
CA GLY A 69 -20.20 6.13 1.69
C GLY A 69 -20.93 6.19 3.03
N GLY A 70 -21.18 7.38 3.57
CA GLY A 70 -21.83 7.56 4.88
C GLY A 70 -21.01 7.05 6.07
N LEU A 71 -19.70 6.86 5.90
CA LEU A 71 -18.83 6.31 6.94
C LEU A 71 -18.32 7.42 7.85
N ARG A 72 -18.48 7.23 9.17
CA ARG A 72 -17.88 8.12 10.16
C ARG A 72 -16.34 8.14 10.01
N PRO A 73 -15.70 9.32 9.90
CA PRO A 73 -14.25 9.47 9.74
C PRO A 73 -13.52 9.32 11.07
N THR A 74 -13.38 8.08 11.54
CA THR A 74 -12.52 7.77 12.70
C THR A 74 -11.05 7.93 12.34
N ARG A 75 -10.16 8.09 13.34
CA ARG A 75 -8.71 8.22 13.10
C ARG A 75 -8.16 7.10 12.21
N GLN A 76 -8.51 5.85 12.49
CA GLN A 76 -8.08 4.69 11.70
C GLN A 76 -8.62 4.70 10.28
N ARG A 77 -9.90 5.04 10.08
CA ARG A 77 -10.49 5.12 8.74
C ARG A 77 -9.88 6.24 7.92
N LEU A 78 -9.63 7.40 8.53
CA LEU A 78 -8.94 8.51 7.89
C LEU A 78 -7.52 8.11 7.50
N ALA A 79 -6.75 7.50 8.41
CA ALA A 79 -5.40 7.07 8.10
C ALA A 79 -5.34 6.10 6.91
N LEU A 80 -6.22 5.09 6.89
CA LEU A 80 -6.29 4.14 5.79
C LEU A 80 -6.83 4.77 4.50
N ALA A 81 -7.86 5.62 4.57
CA ALA A 81 -8.38 6.33 3.41
C ALA A 81 -7.36 7.31 2.81
N THR A 82 -6.57 8.00 3.64
CA THR A 82 -5.48 8.86 3.17
C THR A 82 -4.44 8.07 2.39
N LEU A 83 -4.11 6.84 2.83
CA LEU A 83 -3.21 5.95 2.08
C LEU A 83 -3.81 5.41 0.77
N LEU A 84 -5.13 5.46 0.61
CA LEU A 84 -5.86 4.89 -0.54
C LEU A 84 -6.25 5.94 -1.60
N VAL A 85 -6.57 7.15 -1.19
CA VAL A 85 -7.09 8.20 -2.11
C VAL A 85 -6.47 9.57 -1.83
N GLY A 86 -5.52 9.63 -0.90
CA GLY A 86 -4.94 10.88 -0.42
C GLY A 86 -4.13 11.60 -1.48
N ASP A 87 -3.63 10.95 -2.53
CA ASP A 87 -2.97 11.61 -3.68
C ASP A 87 -3.95 11.95 -4.82
N GLY A 88 -5.19 11.43 -4.77
CA GLY A 88 -6.22 11.62 -5.79
C GLY A 88 -6.26 10.57 -6.90
N GLU A 89 -5.41 9.54 -6.83
CA GLU A 89 -5.31 8.49 -7.85
C GLU A 89 -5.96 7.18 -7.39
N ASP A 90 -6.54 6.45 -8.35
CA ASP A 90 -7.07 5.11 -8.13
C ASP A 90 -5.96 4.06 -8.01
N ARG A 91 -6.23 2.99 -7.24
CA ARG A 91 -5.26 1.91 -7.04
C ARG A 91 -5.91 0.58 -6.66
N HIS A 92 -5.15 -0.47 -6.91
CA HIS A 92 -5.41 -1.83 -6.42
C HIS A 92 -4.48 -2.14 -5.25
N VAL A 93 -5.03 -2.51 -4.11
CA VAL A 93 -4.26 -2.94 -2.93
C VAL A 93 -4.68 -4.31 -2.46
N THR A 94 -3.78 -5.03 -1.79
CA THR A 94 -4.18 -6.13 -0.92
C THR A 94 -4.26 -5.60 0.50
N ALA A 95 -4.94 -6.35 1.39
CA ALA A 95 -4.94 -6.00 2.81
C ALA A 95 -3.53 -5.99 3.39
N GLU A 96 -2.64 -6.89 2.94
CA GLU A 96 -1.24 -6.94 3.35
C GLU A 96 -0.44 -5.73 2.87
N SER A 97 -0.64 -5.30 1.60
CA SER A 97 0.09 -4.15 1.08
C SER A 97 -0.35 -2.85 1.76
N LEU A 98 -1.65 -2.68 2.01
CA LEU A 98 -2.17 -1.55 2.77
C LEU A 98 -1.71 -1.57 4.24
N TYR A 99 -1.71 -2.74 4.87
CA TYR A 99 -1.16 -2.90 6.21
C TYR A 99 0.33 -2.50 6.25
N ALA A 100 1.15 -2.98 5.32
CA ALA A 100 2.55 -2.61 5.23
C ALA A 100 2.76 -1.10 5.05
N ALA A 101 1.91 -0.44 4.24
CA ALA A 101 1.92 1.01 4.10
C ALA A 101 1.54 1.73 5.41
N SER A 102 0.54 1.21 6.13
CA SER A 102 0.06 1.79 7.39
C SER A 102 1.06 1.70 8.54
N VAL A 103 1.94 0.69 8.55
CA VAL A 103 3.01 0.52 9.56
C VAL A 103 3.99 1.69 9.55
N SER A 104 4.15 2.38 8.41
CA SER A 104 5.01 3.55 8.29
C SER A 104 4.35 4.85 8.78
N GLY A 105 3.05 4.82 9.11
CA GLY A 105 2.30 5.96 9.61
C GLY A 105 2.22 6.03 11.14
N ASP A 106 1.68 7.13 11.65
CA ASP A 106 1.58 7.38 13.09
C ASP A 106 0.47 6.56 13.79
N GLU A 107 -0.54 6.10 13.05
CA GLU A 107 -1.68 5.35 13.60
C GLU A 107 -1.42 3.84 13.54
N LYS A 108 -1.36 3.19 14.71
CA LYS A 108 -1.20 1.73 14.80
C LYS A 108 -2.51 1.02 14.48
N VAL A 109 -2.56 0.38 13.32
CA VAL A 109 -3.65 -0.51 12.90
C VAL A 109 -3.15 -1.93 12.79
N SER A 110 -3.94 -2.89 13.26
CA SER A 110 -3.63 -4.31 13.08
C SER A 110 -4.07 -4.78 11.69
N LEU A 111 -3.51 -5.88 11.18
CA LEU A 111 -3.94 -6.47 9.91
C LEU A 111 -5.46 -6.79 9.92
N ALA A 112 -5.98 -7.31 11.03
CA ALA A 112 -7.42 -7.55 11.19
C ALA A 112 -8.25 -6.26 11.09
N THR A 113 -7.75 -5.16 11.63
CA THR A 113 -8.39 -3.83 11.50
C THR A 113 -8.38 -3.35 10.06
N VAL A 114 -7.30 -3.58 9.31
CA VAL A 114 -7.22 -3.26 7.88
C VAL A 114 -8.26 -4.05 7.10
N TYR A 115 -8.33 -5.37 7.29
CA TYR A 115 -9.35 -6.23 6.66
C TYR A 115 -10.77 -5.75 6.98
N ASN A 116 -11.10 -5.53 8.25
CA ASN A 116 -12.43 -5.06 8.66
C ASN A 116 -12.77 -3.69 8.06
N THR A 117 -11.77 -2.82 7.91
CA THR A 117 -11.96 -1.49 7.34
C THR A 117 -12.18 -1.54 5.84
N LEU A 118 -11.38 -2.33 5.10
CA LEU A 118 -11.56 -2.56 3.68
C LEU A 118 -12.94 -3.16 3.39
N ARG A 119 -13.36 -4.17 4.17
CA ARG A 119 -14.72 -4.73 4.05
C ARG A 119 -15.80 -3.68 4.31
N ALA A 120 -15.65 -2.84 5.34
CA ALA A 120 -16.59 -1.74 5.59
C ALA A 120 -16.61 -0.69 4.46
N PHE A 121 -15.51 -0.50 3.74
CA PHE A 121 -15.45 0.38 2.57
C PHE A 121 -16.15 -0.26 1.36
N CYS A 122 -15.99 -1.57 1.14
CA CYS A 122 -16.75 -2.32 0.14
C CYS A 122 -18.26 -2.27 0.42
N ASP A 123 -18.67 -2.55 1.66
CA ASP A 123 -20.08 -2.54 2.07
C ASP A 123 -20.72 -1.15 1.92
N ALA A 124 -19.90 -0.09 2.02
CA ALA A 124 -20.31 1.30 1.81
C ALA A 124 -20.29 1.74 0.34
N GLY A 125 -19.92 0.87 -0.60
CA GLY A 125 -19.84 1.18 -2.03
C GLY A 125 -18.72 2.16 -2.39
N LEU A 126 -17.65 2.21 -1.59
CA LEU A 126 -16.50 3.09 -1.81
C LEU A 126 -15.34 2.43 -2.56
N MET A 127 -15.31 1.10 -2.59
CA MET A 127 -14.34 0.29 -3.30
C MET A 127 -14.96 -1.06 -3.65
N GLN A 128 -14.35 -1.78 -4.59
CA GLN A 128 -14.76 -3.12 -4.98
C GLN A 128 -13.68 -4.14 -4.63
N GLU A 129 -14.08 -5.39 -4.35
CA GLU A 129 -13.16 -6.50 -4.16
C GLU A 129 -13.11 -7.37 -5.42
N VAL A 130 -11.91 -7.54 -5.97
CA VAL A 130 -11.60 -8.40 -7.10
C VAL A 130 -10.91 -9.67 -6.58
N VAL A 131 -11.57 -10.80 -6.74
CA VAL A 131 -11.05 -12.10 -6.29
C VAL A 131 -10.34 -12.80 -7.44
N VAL A 132 -9.02 -12.96 -7.34
CA VAL A 132 -8.23 -13.60 -8.41
C VAL A 132 -8.07 -15.10 -8.19
N ASP A 133 -7.68 -15.55 -6.98
CA ASP A 133 -7.28 -16.94 -6.72
C ASP A 133 -7.85 -17.53 -5.41
N GLY A 134 -9.08 -17.17 -5.06
CA GLY A 134 -9.85 -17.72 -3.92
C GLY A 134 -9.26 -17.48 -2.51
N SER A 135 -8.00 -17.05 -2.43
CA SER A 135 -7.21 -16.87 -1.21
C SER A 135 -6.74 -15.44 -0.99
N LYS A 136 -6.74 -14.62 -2.03
CA LYS A 136 -6.34 -13.20 -1.98
C LYS A 136 -7.37 -12.34 -2.71
N GLY A 137 -7.94 -11.38 -1.98
CA GLY A 137 -8.76 -10.30 -2.51
C GLY A 137 -7.90 -9.08 -2.80
N TYR A 138 -8.12 -8.49 -3.97
CA TYR A 138 -7.59 -7.18 -4.34
C TYR A 138 -8.71 -6.16 -4.15
N PHE A 139 -8.41 -5.04 -3.53
CA PHE A 139 -9.36 -3.96 -3.29
C PHE A 139 -9.03 -2.81 -4.22
N ASP A 140 -10.03 -2.37 -4.96
CA ASP A 140 -9.92 -1.39 -6.01
C ASP A 140 -10.76 -0.17 -5.67
N THR A 141 -10.13 1.00 -5.66
CA THR A 141 -10.81 2.27 -5.37
C THR A 141 -11.66 2.78 -6.54
N ARG A 142 -11.40 2.26 -7.75
CA ARG A 142 -12.16 2.56 -8.95
C ARG A 142 -13.44 1.73 -8.99
N MET A 143 -14.57 2.38 -9.21
CA MET A 143 -15.91 1.79 -9.05
C MET A 143 -16.66 1.58 -10.37
N ASP A 144 -16.17 2.10 -11.50
CA ASP A 144 -16.75 1.78 -12.80
C ASP A 144 -16.33 0.37 -13.26
N ASP A 145 -17.14 -0.25 -14.12
CA ASP A 145 -16.82 -1.56 -14.68
C ASP A 145 -15.60 -1.44 -15.62
N HIS A 146 -14.52 -2.13 -15.27
CA HIS A 146 -13.31 -2.20 -16.08
C HIS A 146 -12.64 -3.57 -15.93
N PRO A 147 -11.90 -4.02 -16.97
CA PRO A 147 -11.13 -5.25 -16.88
C PRO A 147 -9.82 -5.03 -16.11
N HIS A 148 -9.29 -6.11 -15.55
CA HIS A 148 -8.00 -6.12 -14.85
C HIS A 148 -6.99 -7.04 -15.52
N PHE A 149 -5.72 -6.64 -15.52
CA PHE A 149 -4.58 -7.53 -15.73
C PHE A 149 -4.06 -8.06 -14.41
N PHE A 150 -3.89 -9.37 -14.31
CA PHE A 150 -3.22 -10.04 -13.20
C PHE A 150 -1.86 -10.57 -13.64
N TRP A 151 -0.79 -10.04 -13.07
CA TRP A 151 0.59 -10.42 -13.36
C TRP A 151 1.02 -11.58 -12.45
N GLU A 152 1.12 -12.79 -12.99
CA GLU A 152 1.35 -13.99 -12.17
C GLU A 152 2.75 -14.03 -11.51
N ASP A 153 3.73 -13.38 -12.11
CA ASP A 153 5.11 -13.33 -11.61
C ASP A 153 5.27 -12.41 -10.39
N THR A 154 4.47 -11.36 -10.30
CA THR A 154 4.52 -10.33 -9.26
C THR A 154 3.31 -10.36 -8.34
N ALA A 155 2.28 -11.12 -8.68
CA ALA A 155 0.97 -11.12 -8.02
C ALA A 155 0.38 -9.70 -7.92
N MET A 156 0.54 -8.89 -8.97
CA MET A 156 0.00 -7.53 -9.06
C MET A 156 -1.27 -7.52 -9.91
N LEU A 157 -2.23 -6.68 -9.51
CA LEU A 157 -3.42 -6.36 -10.29
C LEU A 157 -3.29 -4.92 -10.81
N THR A 158 -3.61 -4.70 -12.07
CA THR A 158 -3.59 -3.38 -12.72
C THR A 158 -4.76 -3.24 -13.67
N ASP A 159 -5.22 -2.02 -13.92
CA ASP A 159 -6.25 -1.76 -14.93
C ASP A 159 -5.81 -2.23 -16.32
N ALA A 160 -6.71 -2.92 -17.01
CA ALA A 160 -6.60 -3.16 -18.43
C ALA A 160 -7.40 -2.09 -19.21
N PRO A 161 -6.96 -1.68 -20.41
CA PRO A 161 -7.69 -0.73 -21.23
C PRO A 161 -9.08 -1.26 -21.60
N ALA A 162 -10.13 -0.65 -21.05
CA ALA A 162 -11.51 -1.09 -21.26
C ALA A 162 -11.95 -0.95 -22.73
N ASP A 163 -11.40 0.02 -23.46
CA ASP A 163 -11.65 0.26 -24.88
C ASP A 163 -11.11 -0.85 -25.81
N GLN A 164 -10.22 -1.70 -25.31
CA GLN A 164 -9.65 -2.83 -26.04
C GLN A 164 -10.40 -4.15 -25.81
N LEU A 165 -11.34 -4.18 -24.85
CA LEU A 165 -12.13 -5.36 -24.54
C LEU A 165 -13.54 -5.22 -25.11
N THR A 166 -13.94 -6.19 -25.93
CA THR A 166 -15.33 -6.31 -26.40
C THR A 166 -15.90 -7.66 -25.98
N ILE A 167 -16.93 -7.63 -25.12
CA ILE A 167 -17.73 -8.81 -24.80
C ILE A 167 -18.87 -8.88 -25.82
N ALA A 168 -18.76 -9.78 -26.80
CA ALA A 168 -19.72 -9.84 -27.91
C ALA A 168 -21.11 -10.31 -27.47
N HIS A 169 -21.20 -11.14 -26.44
CA HIS A 169 -22.47 -11.66 -25.90
C HIS A 169 -22.24 -12.18 -24.49
N LEU A 170 -23.17 -11.84 -23.59
CA LEU A 170 -23.31 -12.51 -22.30
C LEU A 170 -24.38 -13.60 -22.42
N PRO A 171 -24.28 -14.70 -21.67
CA PRO A 171 -25.35 -15.68 -21.59
C PRO A 171 -26.60 -15.07 -20.94
N ASP A 172 -27.77 -15.62 -21.26
CA ASP A 172 -29.01 -15.26 -20.58
C ASP A 172 -28.93 -15.66 -19.10
N ALA A 173 -29.42 -14.79 -18.22
CA ALA A 173 -29.61 -15.11 -16.82
C ALA A 173 -30.64 -16.25 -16.69
N PRO A 174 -30.41 -17.27 -15.84
CA PRO A 174 -31.43 -18.27 -15.53
C PRO A 174 -32.76 -17.65 -15.10
N GLU A 175 -33.87 -18.39 -15.28
CA GLU A 175 -35.21 -17.90 -14.93
C GLU A 175 -35.28 -17.40 -13.48
N GLY A 176 -35.84 -16.20 -13.29
CA GLY A 176 -35.95 -15.56 -11.97
C GLY A 176 -34.66 -14.94 -11.43
N THR A 177 -33.62 -14.78 -12.27
CA THR A 177 -32.34 -14.18 -11.86
C THR A 177 -31.95 -12.99 -12.74
N GLU A 178 -31.04 -12.15 -12.25
CA GLU A 178 -30.40 -11.07 -12.99
C GLU A 178 -28.88 -11.18 -12.88
N ILE A 179 -28.15 -10.73 -13.91
CA ILE A 179 -26.69 -10.60 -13.84
C ILE A 179 -26.38 -9.37 -12.98
N SER A 180 -25.86 -9.59 -11.77
CA SER A 180 -25.49 -8.49 -10.87
C SER A 180 -24.20 -7.80 -11.27
N ARG A 181 -23.22 -8.54 -11.82
CA ARG A 181 -21.90 -8.03 -12.21
C ARG A 181 -21.17 -8.98 -13.16
N VAL A 182 -20.24 -8.44 -13.94
CA VAL A 182 -19.27 -9.21 -14.73
C VAL A 182 -17.86 -8.75 -14.40
N ASP A 183 -17.04 -9.67 -13.90
CA ASP A 183 -15.61 -9.46 -13.68
C ASP A 183 -14.80 -10.02 -14.82
N VAL A 184 -13.88 -9.22 -15.35
CA VAL A 184 -12.92 -9.69 -16.34
C VAL A 184 -11.50 -9.54 -15.81
N VAL A 185 -10.90 -10.67 -15.44
CA VAL A 185 -9.49 -10.74 -15.02
C VAL A 185 -8.69 -11.50 -16.07
N ILE A 186 -7.72 -10.83 -16.69
CA ILE A 186 -6.85 -11.37 -17.72
C ILE A 186 -5.50 -11.69 -17.09
N ARG A 187 -5.12 -12.98 -17.07
CA ARG A 187 -3.85 -13.43 -16.47
C ARG A 187 -2.70 -13.29 -17.44
N LEU A 188 -1.63 -12.63 -16.99
CA LEU A 188 -0.43 -12.37 -17.77
C LEU A 188 0.75 -13.17 -17.20
N ARG A 189 1.49 -13.80 -18.11
CA ARG A 189 2.83 -14.36 -17.87
C ARG A 189 3.81 -13.65 -18.80
N ARG A 190 5.00 -13.31 -18.28
CA ARG A 190 6.06 -12.76 -19.14
C ARG A 190 6.53 -13.84 -20.11
N THR A 191 6.59 -13.48 -21.39
CA THR A 191 7.30 -14.31 -22.37
C THR A 191 8.80 -14.17 -22.12
N PRO A 192 9.59 -15.25 -22.21
CA PRO A 192 11.04 -15.14 -22.22
C PRO A 192 11.49 -14.19 -23.34
N PRO A 193 12.55 -13.39 -23.14
CA PRO A 193 13.09 -12.57 -24.21
C PRO A 193 13.42 -13.47 -25.42
N GLN A 194 12.90 -13.09 -26.60
CA GLN A 194 13.29 -13.76 -27.84
C GLN A 194 14.77 -13.44 -28.09
N ALA A 195 15.57 -14.49 -28.22
CA ALA A 195 17.03 -14.43 -28.40
C ALA A 195 17.42 -13.87 -29.77
#